data_AF-A0AAU6EDJ6-F1
#
_entry.id   AF-A0AAU6EDJ6-F1
#
_cell.length_a   1.000
_cell.length_b   1.000
_cell.length_c   1.000
_cell.angle_alpha   90.00
_cell.angle_beta   90.00
_cell.angle_gamma   90.00
#
_symmetry.space_group_name_H-M   'P 1'
#
loop_
_entity.id
_entity.type
_entity.pdbx_description
1 polymer ?
#
loop_
_entity_poly.entity_id
_entity_poly.type
_entity_poly.pdbx_seq_one_letter_code
_entity_poly.pdbx_strand_id
1 'polypeptide(L)'
;MGDNDFRSGSSRSDESISVHLDVEMLALLNDIYNQVDYYIPLNLGRADPCSDRLKFLASLGYIRWCPYPEEFYKITPQGIERLGDERRE
;
A
#
# COMPACT_ATOMS: atom_id res chain seq x y z
N MET A 1 32.84 40.53 -13.33
CA MET A 1 31.72 40.20 -12.43
C MET A 1 30.67 39.50 -13.26
N GLY A 2 30.46 38.22 -12.99
CA GLY A 2 29.56 37.35 -13.72
C GLY A 2 29.10 36.26 -12.75
N ASP A 3 28.58 36.70 -11.62
CA ASP A 3 28.09 35.88 -10.52
C ASP A 3 26.67 35.42 -10.89
N ASN A 4 26.54 34.21 -11.43
CA ASN A 4 25.24 33.58 -11.62
C ASN A 4 25.22 32.23 -10.90
N ASP A 5 24.99 32.34 -9.59
CA ASP A 5 24.78 31.26 -8.64
C ASP A 5 23.53 30.43 -9.03
N PHE A 6 23.76 29.25 -9.62
CA PHE A 6 22.70 28.31 -9.96
C PHE A 6 22.14 27.66 -8.68
N ARG A 7 21.09 28.27 -8.11
CA ARG A 7 20.15 27.57 -7.24
C ARG A 7 19.41 26.50 -8.05
N SER A 8 19.67 25.23 -7.75
CA SER A 8 18.79 24.08 -8.01
C SER A 8 19.35 22.94 -7.17
N GLY A 9 18.76 22.60 -6.02
CA GLY A 9 17.45 21.96 -5.98
C GLY A 9 17.69 20.53 -5.51
N SER A 10 17.76 20.32 -4.20
CA SER A 10 17.64 18.99 -3.58
C SER A 10 17.14 19.17 -2.15
N SER A 11 16.01 19.86 -1.99
CA SER A 11 15.07 19.43 -0.96
C SER A 11 14.42 18.15 -1.47
N ARG A 12 15.16 17.03 -1.40
CA ARG A 12 14.52 15.75 -1.17
C ARG A 12 14.06 15.80 0.28
N SER A 13 12.97 16.51 0.51
CA SER A 13 12.11 16.14 1.61
C SER A 13 11.64 14.74 1.23
N ASP A 14 12.36 13.76 1.76
CA ASP A 14 11.80 12.46 2.13
C ASP A 14 10.68 12.76 3.12
N GLU A 15 9.62 13.38 2.61
CA GLU A 15 8.33 13.38 3.25
C GLU A 15 7.85 11.98 2.93
N SER A 16 8.35 11.03 3.73
CA SER A 16 7.67 9.80 4.00
C SER A 16 6.24 10.21 4.32
N ILE A 17 5.39 10.26 3.29
CA ILE A 17 3.96 10.48 3.45
C ILE A 17 3.55 9.24 4.23
N SER A 18 3.59 9.35 5.55
CA SER A 18 3.07 8.34 6.46
C SER A 18 1.58 8.36 6.24
N VAL A 19 1.14 7.65 5.19
CA VAL A 19 -0.26 7.45 4.90
C VAL A 19 -0.80 6.71 6.11
N HIS A 20 -1.55 7.45 6.92
CA HIS A 20 -2.19 6.90 8.10
C HIS A 20 -3.24 5.91 7.61
N LEU A 21 -2.96 4.62 7.80
CA LEU A 21 -3.88 3.56 7.45
C LEU A 21 -4.84 3.38 8.62
N ASP A 22 -6.13 3.32 8.31
CA ASP A 22 -7.14 3.00 9.31
C ASP A 22 -6.89 1.58 9.87
N VAL A 23 -7.32 1.33 11.12
CA VAL A 23 -7.17 0.01 11.78
C VAL A 23 -7.74 -1.11 10.91
N GLU A 24 -8.86 -0.87 10.23
CA GLU A 24 -9.44 -1.88 9.35
C GLU A 24 -8.59 -2.15 8.09
N MET A 25 -7.90 -1.14 7.56
CA MET A 25 -6.98 -1.31 6.43
C MET A 25 -5.70 -2.04 6.85
N LEU A 26 -5.18 -1.76 8.05
CA LEU A 26 -4.05 -2.47 8.63
C LEU A 26 -4.41 -3.94 8.90
N ALA A 27 -5.60 -4.20 9.44
CA ALA A 27 -6.10 -5.54 9.65
C ALA A 27 -6.21 -6.31 8.32
N LEU A 28 -6.75 -5.67 7.27
CA LEU A 28 -6.84 -6.25 5.93
C LEU A 28 -5.46 -6.50 5.30
N LEU A 29 -4.53 -5.55 5.43
CA LEU A 29 -3.16 -5.71 4.95
C LEU A 29 -2.44 -6.86 5.68
N ASN A 30 -2.63 -6.96 6.99
CA ASN A 30 -2.11 -8.06 7.80
C ASN A 30 -2.76 -9.41 7.42
N ASP A 31 -4.04 -9.41 7.08
CA ASP A 31 -4.73 -10.61 6.61
C ASP A 31 -4.16 -11.09 5.25
N ILE A 32 -3.96 -10.18 4.30
CA ILE A 32 -3.29 -10.44 3.02
C ILE A 32 -1.83 -10.87 3.22
N TYR A 33 -1.14 -10.38 4.26
CA TYR A 33 0.20 -10.84 4.60
C TYR A 33 0.23 -12.29 5.11
N ASN A 34 -0.77 -12.67 5.92
CA ASN A 34 -0.86 -14.02 6.46
C ASN A 34 -1.37 -15.04 5.42
N GLN A 35 -2.14 -14.59 4.43
CA GLN A 35 -2.62 -15.42 3.33
C GLN A 35 -1.64 -15.38 2.16
N VAL A 36 -1.07 -16.53 1.78
CA VAL A 36 -0.13 -16.62 0.63
C VAL A 36 -0.77 -16.13 -0.67
N ASP A 37 -2.07 -16.38 -0.83
CA ASP A 37 -2.90 -15.91 -1.94
C ASP A 37 -4.24 -15.43 -1.36
N TYR A 38 -4.43 -14.11 -1.23
CA TYR A 38 -5.69 -13.54 -0.72
C TYR A 38 -6.71 -13.49 -1.86
N TYR A 39 -7.62 -14.45 -1.90
CA TYR A 39 -8.72 -14.49 -2.86
C TYR A 39 -9.81 -13.52 -2.41
N ILE A 40 -10.29 -12.67 -3.32
CA ILE A 40 -11.50 -11.90 -3.05
C ILE A 40 -12.67 -12.89 -3.01
N PRO A 41 -13.44 -12.98 -1.92
CA PRO A 41 -14.69 -13.72 -1.93
C PRO A 41 -15.54 -13.31 -3.14
N LEU A 42 -15.88 -14.25 -4.03
CA LEU A 42 -16.73 -14.00 -5.22
C LEU A 42 -18.11 -13.42 -4.87
N ASN A 43 -18.50 -13.47 -3.58
CA ASN A 43 -19.73 -12.87 -3.04
C ASN A 43 -19.59 -11.41 -2.61
N LEU A 44 -18.40 -10.81 -2.68
CA LEU A 44 -18.22 -9.38 -2.44
C LEU A 44 -18.84 -8.61 -3.62
N GLY A 45 -19.99 -8.00 -3.37
CA GLY A 45 -20.61 -7.09 -4.31
C GLY A 45 -19.62 -5.99 -4.71
N ARG A 46 -19.70 -5.49 -5.95
CA ARG A 46 -18.83 -4.40 -6.47
C ARG A 46 -18.84 -3.12 -5.64
N ALA A 47 -19.76 -2.98 -4.69
CA ALA A 47 -19.94 -1.85 -3.78
C ALA A 47 -19.50 -2.16 -2.33
N ASP A 48 -18.77 -3.24 -2.10
CA ASP A 48 -18.33 -3.60 -0.76
C ASP A 48 -17.16 -2.69 -0.31
N PRO A 49 -17.19 -2.14 0.92
CA PRO A 49 -16.11 -1.32 1.46
C PRO A 49 -14.75 -2.04 1.47
N CYS A 50 -14.74 -3.38 1.52
CA CYS A 50 -13.51 -4.16 1.43
C CYS A 50 -12.82 -3.98 0.05
N SER A 51 -13.59 -3.96 -1.04
CA SER A 51 -13.03 -3.78 -2.39
C SER A 51 -12.39 -2.40 -2.57
N ASP A 52 -13.00 -1.36 -1.98
CA ASP A 52 -12.47 0.00 -2.05
C ASP A 52 -11.13 0.12 -1.28
N ARG A 53 -11.07 -0.50 -0.08
CA ARG A 53 -9.84 -0.59 0.72
C ARG A 53 -8.73 -1.35 0.00
N LEU A 54 -9.04 -2.46 -0.68
CA LEU A 54 -8.07 -3.20 -1.49
C LEU A 54 -7.52 -2.34 -2.63
N LYS A 55 -8.37 -1.61 -3.33
CA LYS A 55 -7.94 -0.67 -4.39
C LYS A 55 -7.06 0.45 -3.82
N PHE A 56 -7.40 0.98 -2.64
CA PHE A 56 -6.61 1.99 -1.98
C PHE A 56 -5.22 1.47 -1.59
N LEU A 57 -5.15 0.32 -0.92
CA LEU A 57 -3.88 -0.36 -0.58
C LEU A 57 -3.05 -0.68 -1.82
N ALA A 58 -3.70 -1.07 -2.92
CA ALA A 58 -3.03 -1.32 -4.19
C ALA A 58 -2.50 -0.02 -4.84
N SER A 59 -3.26 1.08 -4.73
CA SER A 59 -2.84 2.39 -5.23
C SER A 59 -1.66 2.96 -4.44
N LEU A 60 -1.53 2.61 -3.16
CA LEU A 60 -0.37 2.93 -2.33
C LEU A 60 0.84 2.04 -2.64
N GLY A 61 0.66 0.99 -3.45
CA GLY A 61 1.71 0.04 -3.77
C GLY A 61 1.97 -0.99 -2.68
N TYR A 62 1.14 -1.07 -1.63
CA TYR A 62 1.30 -2.04 -0.54
C TYR A 62 0.86 -3.45 -0.93
N ILE A 63 -0.11 -3.57 -1.83
CA ILE A 63 -0.55 -4.86 -2.39
C ILE A 63 -0.56 -4.80 -3.92
N ARG A 64 -0.45 -5.96 -4.56
CA ARG A 64 -0.55 -6.12 -6.01
C ARG A 64 -1.72 -7.04 -6.33
N TRP A 65 -2.54 -6.61 -7.29
CA TRP A 65 -3.60 -7.43 -7.87
C TRP A 65 -3.02 -8.37 -8.94
N CYS A 66 -3.34 -9.66 -8.85
CA CYS A 66 -2.93 -10.71 -9.77
C CYS A 66 -4.18 -11.33 -10.43
N PRO A 67 -4.41 -11.11 -11.73
CA PRO A 67 -5.64 -11.52 -12.40
C PRO A 67 -5.64 -12.95 -13.00
N TYR A 68 -4.61 -13.78 -12.79
CA TYR A 68 -4.52 -15.11 -13.44
C TYR A 68 -3.75 -16.13 -12.58
N PRO A 69 -4.16 -17.41 -12.46
CA PRO A 69 -5.39 -18.05 -12.97
C PRO A 69 -6.67 -17.78 -12.13
N GLU A 70 -6.52 -17.21 -10.94
CA GLU A 70 -7.58 -16.77 -10.05
C GLU A 70 -7.29 -15.31 -9.64
N GLU A 71 -8.33 -14.50 -9.40
CA GLU A 71 -8.17 -13.11 -9.00
C GLU A 71 -7.80 -13.04 -7.51
N PHE A 72 -6.51 -12.81 -7.22
CA PHE A 72 -6.02 -12.68 -5.84
C PHE A 72 -5.15 -11.44 -5.65
N TYR A 73 -5.01 -11.02 -4.40
CA TYR A 73 -4.05 -9.99 -3.98
C TYR A 73 -2.84 -10.62 -3.32
N LYS A 74 -1.66 -10.04 -3.60
CA LYS A 74 -0.42 -10.34 -2.89
C LYS A 74 0.13 -9.11 -2.22
N ILE A 75 0.62 -9.27 -1.01
CA ILE A 75 1.36 -8.20 -0.35
C ILE A 75 2.69 -7.95 -1.06
N THR A 76 3.08 -6.69 -1.15
CA THR A 76 4.37 -6.25 -1.69
C THR A 76 5.37 -6.04 -0.54
N PRO A 77 6.68 -5.97 -0.81
CA PRO A 77 7.67 -5.60 0.19
C PRO A 77 7.34 -4.29 0.93
N GLN A 78 6.81 -3.27 0.24
CA GLN A 78 6.41 -2.01 0.89
C GLN A 78 5.28 -2.19 1.90
N GLY A 79 4.30 -3.06 1.60
CA GLY A 79 3.24 -3.39 2.54
C GLY A 79 3.75 -4.15 3.76
N ILE A 80 4.76 -5.01 3.59
CA ILE A 80 5.41 -5.73 4.69
C ILE A 80 6.17 -4.75 5.58
N GLU A 81 6.92 -3.81 4.99
CA GLU A 81 7.63 -2.77 5.72
C GLU A 81 6.65 -1.91 6.53
N ARG A 82 5.52 -1.52 5.93
CA ARG A 82 4.49 -0.74 6.62
C ARG A 82 3.86 -1.50 7.79
N LEU A 83 3.60 -2.80 7.63
CA LEU A 83 3.15 -3.65 8.75
C LEU A 83 4.22 -3.79 9.83
N GLY A 84 5.49 -3.90 9.47
CA GLY A 84 6.61 -4.04 10.40
C GLY A 84 6.87 -2.77 11.21
N ASP A 85 6.65 -1.60 10.62
CA ASP A 85 6.78 -0.28 11.26
C ASP A 85 5.75 -0.11 12.40
N GLU A 86 4.48 -0.45 12.14
CA GLU A 86 3.40 -0.37 13.14
C GLU A 86 3.54 -1.38 14.29
N ARG A 87 4.23 -2.52 14.08
CA ARG A 87 4.48 -3.51 15.17
C ARG A 87 5.64 -3.11 16.08
N ARG A 88 6.31 -2.00 15.80
CA ARG A 88 7.52 -1.57 16.48
C ARG A 88 7.28 -0.43 17.49
N GLU A 89 6.04 0.03 17.63
CA GLU A 89 5.59 0.95 18.68
C GLU A 89 5.00 0.23 19.91
#